data_AF-A0A2A4VB78-F1
#
_entry.id   AF-A0A2A4VB78-F1
#
_cell.length_a   1.000
_cell.length_b   1.000
_cell.length_c   1.000
_cell.angle_alpha   90.00
_cell.angle_beta   90.00
_cell.angle_gamma   90.00
#
_symmetry.space_group_name_H-M   'P 1'
#
loop_
_entity.id
_entity.type
_entity.pdbx_description
1 polymer ?
#
loop_
_entity_poly.entity_id
_entity_poly.type
_entity_poly.pdbx_seq_one_letter_code
_entity_poly.pdbx_strand_id
1 'polypeptide(L)'
;MTLVFAVIIYPMKKMYFVVFFIVFSFLSVFCSKLSAESHEIIDSPKFIFPVGCTQGQDCWAVNYVDVDGVEGAGQDFKCGPKTYDGHKGTDFALGSVAQMRGGVDVLAAAAGRVQRIRDGQSDRLKTEEEVETLKKDKKECGNGILIDHGNGLKSIYCHLKEDSIIVKPKQKIRTGQKIAQVGQSGMAEFPHLHFGVMWEGGVIDPYTGMLNTQGCGQMKDRMWHVGLPMEYEPVAIFNGGFRSKSPDFEAIKRGEENPKALSLGSAAFVFWVGFYNVEQGDKVVLKIIDPDGAIFVERREVLKKSRARQYYFTGRKIGRVQLKAGRYVGHVKIERANGVIREQEFPVSVR
;
A
#
# COMPACT_ATOMS: atom_id res chain seq x y z
N MET A 1 36.73 -57.25 -64.74
CA MET A 1 38.05 -57.71 -65.23
C MET A 1 38.93 -57.95 -64.03
N THR A 2 39.46 -59.17 -63.88
CA THR A 2 40.14 -59.61 -62.65
C THR A 2 41.35 -60.48 -63.02
N LEU A 3 42.57 -60.06 -62.65
CA LEU A 3 43.84 -60.83 -62.56
C LEU A 3 44.81 -59.98 -61.68
N VAL A 4 45.45 -60.42 -60.56
CA VAL A 4 46.41 -61.54 -60.26
C VAL A 4 47.89 -61.03 -60.38
N PHE A 5 48.88 -61.26 -59.48
CA PHE A 5 49.12 -62.31 -58.45
C PHE A 5 50.00 -61.86 -57.22
N ALA A 6 49.92 -62.60 -56.10
CA ALA A 6 50.98 -63.09 -55.17
C ALA A 6 52.09 -62.21 -54.48
N VAL A 7 51.91 -61.99 -53.15
CA VAL A 7 52.74 -62.38 -51.95
C VAL A 7 54.25 -62.75 -52.04
N ILE A 8 55.07 -62.28 -51.05
CA ILE A 8 56.17 -62.97 -50.24
C ILE A 8 56.89 -61.91 -49.32
N ILE A 9 56.69 -61.82 -47.98
CA ILE A 9 57.40 -62.42 -46.79
C ILE A 9 58.61 -61.61 -46.18
N TYR A 10 58.39 -60.95 -45.02
CA TYR A 10 59.21 -60.70 -43.77
C TYR A 10 60.72 -60.25 -43.79
N PRO A 11 61.36 -59.75 -42.67
CA PRO A 11 60.88 -59.09 -41.42
C PRO A 11 61.69 -57.83 -40.91
N MET A 12 61.12 -57.08 -39.94
CA MET A 12 61.72 -56.25 -38.85
C MET A 12 63.11 -55.54 -38.97
N LYS A 13 63.14 -54.21 -38.69
CA LYS A 13 63.85 -53.59 -37.51
C LYS A 13 63.68 -52.05 -37.39
N LYS A 14 63.58 -51.59 -36.13
CA LYS A 14 63.69 -50.22 -35.54
C LYS A 14 63.92 -49.02 -36.50
N MET A 15 63.01 -48.05 -36.61
CA MET A 15 62.66 -47.00 -35.64
C MET A 15 63.79 -45.97 -35.39
N TYR A 16 63.69 -44.80 -36.04
CA TYR A 16 63.77 -43.43 -35.49
C TYR A 16 63.64 -42.45 -36.67
N PHE A 17 62.62 -41.57 -36.67
CA PHE A 17 62.45 -40.52 -37.69
C PHE A 17 62.29 -39.17 -37.00
N VAL A 18 63.00 -38.16 -37.50
CA VAL A 18 63.03 -36.80 -36.93
C VAL A 18 61.74 -36.08 -37.30
N VAL A 19 61.02 -35.54 -36.31
CA VAL A 19 59.83 -34.72 -36.52
C VAL A 19 60.18 -33.25 -36.35
N PHE A 20 59.89 -32.45 -37.37
CA PHE A 20 60.01 -30.99 -37.33
C PHE A 20 58.95 -30.39 -36.39
N PHE A 21 59.37 -29.55 -35.44
CA PHE A 21 58.45 -28.73 -34.65
C PHE A 21 57.98 -27.52 -35.46
N ILE A 22 56.68 -27.44 -35.74
CA ILE A 22 56.02 -26.19 -36.14
C ILE A 22 55.35 -25.60 -34.90
N VAL A 23 55.84 -24.45 -34.44
CA VAL A 23 55.30 -23.75 -33.27
C VAL A 23 54.07 -22.94 -33.69
N PHE A 24 52.87 -23.47 -33.44
CA PHE A 24 51.65 -22.68 -33.46
C PHE A 24 51.50 -21.92 -32.14
N SER A 25 51.79 -20.63 -32.16
CA SER A 25 51.56 -19.74 -31.00
C SER A 25 50.07 -19.44 -30.86
N PHE A 26 49.37 -20.23 -30.05
CA PHE A 26 48.01 -19.93 -29.63
C PHE A 26 48.01 -18.73 -28.66
N LEU A 27 47.74 -17.53 -29.17
CA LEU A 27 47.27 -16.44 -28.30
C LEU A 27 45.86 -16.78 -27.83
N SER A 28 45.77 -17.36 -26.64
CA SER A 28 44.51 -17.47 -25.90
C SER A 28 44.08 -16.08 -25.45
N VAL A 29 43.24 -15.43 -26.27
CA VAL A 29 42.47 -14.26 -25.81
C VAL A 29 41.52 -14.76 -24.73
N PHE A 30 41.94 -14.65 -23.47
CA PHE A 30 41.07 -14.75 -22.32
C PHE A 30 40.09 -13.56 -22.36
N CYS A 31 39.03 -13.74 -23.14
CA CYS A 31 37.83 -12.92 -23.02
C CYS A 31 37.20 -13.29 -21.67
N SER A 32 37.66 -12.61 -20.61
CA SER A 32 36.98 -12.56 -19.33
C SER A 32 35.60 -11.96 -19.57
N LYS A 33 34.62 -12.81 -19.86
CA LYS A 33 33.22 -12.44 -19.77
C LYS A 33 33.02 -11.94 -18.34
N LEU A 34 32.87 -10.62 -18.19
CA LEU A 34 32.15 -10.09 -17.03
C LEU A 34 30.75 -10.69 -17.14
N SER A 35 30.54 -11.78 -16.40
CA SER A 35 29.21 -12.20 -16.01
C SER A 35 28.65 -11.02 -15.24
N ALA A 36 27.75 -10.25 -15.86
CA ALA A 36 26.83 -9.45 -15.09
C ALA A 36 26.02 -10.46 -14.28
N GLU A 37 26.34 -10.60 -12.99
CA GLU A 37 25.54 -11.38 -12.06
C GLU A 37 24.14 -10.78 -12.12
N SER A 38 23.22 -11.54 -12.70
CA SER A 38 21.79 -11.21 -12.73
C SER A 38 21.28 -11.33 -11.29
N HIS A 39 21.45 -10.24 -10.54
CA HIS A 39 20.99 -10.13 -9.16
C HIS A 39 19.47 -10.27 -9.16
N GLU A 40 18.97 -11.47 -8.85
CA GLU A 40 17.54 -11.68 -8.75
C GLU A 40 16.96 -10.86 -7.60
N ILE A 41 15.67 -10.50 -7.72
CA ILE A 41 14.89 -9.82 -6.67
C ILE A 41 15.01 -10.54 -5.31
N ILE A 42 15.32 -11.84 -5.28
CA ILE A 42 15.45 -12.69 -4.09
C ILE A 42 16.47 -12.12 -3.06
N ASP A 43 17.59 -11.53 -3.51
CA ASP A 43 18.61 -10.96 -2.61
C ASP A 43 18.31 -9.51 -2.18
N SER A 44 17.08 -9.03 -2.41
CA SER A 44 16.66 -7.69 -2.01
C SER A 44 16.51 -7.53 -0.50
N PRO A 45 16.82 -6.35 0.07
CA PRO A 45 16.50 -6.05 1.46
C PRO A 45 14.99 -6.17 1.71
N LYS A 46 14.61 -6.84 2.79
CA LYS A 46 13.22 -6.86 3.24
C LYS A 46 12.83 -5.49 3.82
N PHE A 47 11.61 -5.06 3.50
CA PHE A 47 11.01 -3.81 3.94
C PHE A 47 10.32 -3.99 5.30
N ILE A 48 10.54 -3.05 6.22
CA ILE A 48 9.67 -2.87 7.38
C ILE A 48 8.43 -2.05 6.97
N PHE A 49 7.41 -2.04 7.83
CA PHE A 49 6.23 -1.17 7.65
C PHE A 49 6.64 0.33 7.68
N PRO A 50 6.28 1.13 6.66
CA PRO A 50 6.86 2.47 6.45
C PRO A 50 6.14 3.61 7.18
N VAL A 51 5.15 3.33 8.05
CA VAL A 51 4.35 4.36 8.72
C VAL A 51 4.40 4.18 10.23
N GLY A 52 4.59 5.26 10.99
CA GLY A 52 4.57 5.31 12.45
C GLY A 52 3.15 5.24 13.02
N CYS A 53 2.43 4.16 12.71
CA CYS A 53 1.04 3.91 13.09
C CYS A 53 0.81 2.42 13.36
N THR A 54 -0.31 2.09 14.00
CA THR A 54 -0.75 0.72 14.30
C THR A 54 -1.77 0.25 13.27
N GLN A 55 -1.31 -0.59 12.34
CA GLN A 55 -2.15 -1.13 11.26
C GLN A 55 -3.43 -1.78 11.80
N GLY A 56 -4.57 -1.45 11.19
CA GLY A 56 -5.90 -1.94 11.57
C GLY A 56 -6.55 -1.19 12.74
N GLN A 57 -5.84 -0.23 13.38
CA GLN A 57 -6.34 0.56 14.51
C GLN A 57 -6.40 2.07 14.21
N ASP A 58 -5.31 2.64 13.70
CA ASP A 58 -5.21 4.07 13.36
C ASP A 58 -4.66 4.33 11.94
N CYS A 59 -4.32 3.27 11.20
CA CYS A 59 -4.01 3.32 9.78
C CYS A 59 -4.33 1.99 9.07
N TRP A 60 -4.58 2.03 7.76
CA TRP A 60 -5.07 0.88 6.99
C TRP A 60 -4.46 0.83 5.59
N ALA A 61 -4.08 -0.35 5.11
CA ALA A 61 -3.81 -0.56 3.70
C ALA A 61 -5.15 -0.56 2.93
N VAL A 62 -5.39 0.44 2.07
CA VAL A 62 -6.69 0.62 1.40
C VAL A 62 -6.65 0.26 -0.09
N ASN A 63 -5.55 0.58 -0.78
CA ASN A 63 -5.25 0.13 -2.14
C ASN A 63 -3.91 -0.61 -2.15
N TYR A 64 -3.77 -1.63 -2.98
CA TYR A 64 -2.53 -2.38 -3.25
C TYR A 64 -2.04 -2.13 -4.68
N VAL A 65 -0.90 -2.71 -5.06
CA VAL A 65 -0.42 -2.62 -6.45
C VAL A 65 -1.43 -3.30 -7.37
N ASP A 66 -1.69 -2.69 -8.52
CA ASP A 66 -2.42 -3.32 -9.61
C ASP A 66 -1.49 -4.28 -10.37
N VAL A 67 -1.79 -5.58 -10.30
CA VAL A 67 -0.92 -6.67 -10.76
C VAL A 67 -1.44 -7.41 -11.99
N ASP A 68 -2.56 -7.00 -12.58
CA ASP A 68 -3.21 -7.75 -13.66
C ASP A 68 -2.56 -7.51 -15.05
N GLY A 69 -1.97 -6.33 -15.26
CA GLY A 69 -1.22 -5.98 -16.47
C GLY A 69 -2.07 -5.77 -17.73
N VAL A 70 -3.39 -5.64 -17.59
CA VAL A 70 -4.38 -5.50 -18.67
C VAL A 70 -5.18 -4.21 -18.46
N GLU A 71 -5.44 -3.47 -19.54
CA GLU A 71 -6.29 -2.27 -19.48
C GLU A 71 -7.73 -2.66 -19.08
N GLY A 72 -8.18 -2.24 -17.89
CA GLY A 72 -9.44 -2.74 -17.33
C GLY A 72 -9.71 -2.31 -15.88
N ALA A 73 -10.38 -3.19 -15.13
CA ALA A 73 -10.56 -3.00 -13.70
C ALA A 73 -9.40 -3.69 -12.97
N GLY A 74 -8.43 -2.89 -12.50
CA GLY A 74 -7.22 -3.39 -11.85
C GLY A 74 -7.48 -4.36 -10.69
N GLN A 75 -6.52 -5.26 -10.45
CA GLN A 75 -6.64 -6.35 -9.48
C GLN A 75 -5.47 -6.36 -8.51
N ASP A 76 -5.73 -6.58 -7.23
CA ASP A 76 -4.67 -6.71 -6.23
C ASP A 76 -4.04 -8.11 -6.19
N PHE A 77 -3.00 -8.31 -5.37
CA PHE A 77 -2.28 -9.58 -5.22
C PHE A 77 -3.16 -10.79 -4.83
N LYS A 78 -4.37 -10.57 -4.31
CA LYS A 78 -5.35 -11.64 -4.00
C LYS A 78 -6.40 -11.84 -5.11
N CYS A 79 -6.22 -11.22 -6.27
CA CYS A 79 -7.26 -11.06 -7.29
C CYS A 79 -8.50 -10.31 -6.74
N GLY A 80 -8.28 -9.45 -5.75
CA GLY A 80 -9.32 -8.66 -5.10
C GLY A 80 -9.50 -7.26 -5.70
N PRO A 81 -10.57 -6.56 -5.30
CA PRO A 81 -10.91 -5.22 -5.80
C PRO A 81 -10.23 -4.07 -5.04
N LYS A 82 -9.24 -4.34 -4.15
CA LYS A 82 -8.58 -3.28 -3.38
C LYS A 82 -7.43 -2.65 -4.16
N THR A 83 -7.75 -2.15 -5.36
CA THR A 83 -6.86 -1.35 -6.19
C THR A 83 -7.70 -0.61 -7.25
N TYR A 84 -7.03 0.08 -8.17
CA TYR A 84 -7.62 0.64 -9.38
C TYR A 84 -6.60 0.56 -10.52
N ASP A 85 -7.09 0.71 -11.75
CA ASP A 85 -6.28 0.60 -12.98
C ASP A 85 -5.00 1.44 -12.93
N GLY A 86 -3.86 0.78 -13.13
CA GLY A 86 -2.55 1.40 -13.20
C GLY A 86 -1.99 1.88 -11.86
N HIS A 87 -2.51 1.43 -10.72
CA HIS A 87 -2.01 1.80 -9.39
C HIS A 87 -0.66 1.12 -9.05
N LYS A 88 0.36 1.92 -8.73
CA LYS A 88 1.79 1.48 -8.71
C LYS A 88 2.41 1.32 -7.33
N GLY A 89 1.60 1.25 -6.29
CA GLY A 89 2.07 1.15 -4.90
C GLY A 89 0.99 0.62 -3.97
N THR A 90 1.24 0.74 -2.66
CA THR A 90 0.27 0.43 -1.60
C THR A 90 -0.04 1.69 -0.83
N ASP A 91 -1.33 1.98 -0.63
CA ASP A 91 -1.80 3.16 0.07
C ASP A 91 -2.13 2.84 1.53
N PHE A 92 -1.35 3.43 2.45
CA PHE A 92 -1.56 3.34 3.88
C PHE A 92 -2.29 4.59 4.38
N ALA A 93 -3.63 4.49 4.47
CA ALA A 93 -4.53 5.59 4.83
C ALA A 93 -4.55 5.88 6.32
N LEU A 94 -4.69 7.16 6.67
CA LEU A 94 -5.03 7.61 8.03
C LEU A 94 -6.55 7.78 8.20
N GLY A 95 -7.00 7.81 9.45
CA GLY A 95 -8.42 7.91 9.79
C GLY A 95 -9.02 9.30 9.55
N SER A 96 -8.20 10.36 9.57
CA SER A 96 -8.66 11.74 9.37
C SER A 96 -7.56 12.73 8.97
N VAL A 97 -7.99 13.87 8.41
CA VAL A 97 -7.13 15.05 8.22
C VAL A 97 -6.66 15.63 9.57
N ALA A 98 -7.42 15.47 10.66
CA ALA A 98 -6.97 15.89 11.99
C ALA A 98 -5.75 15.08 12.47
N GLN A 99 -5.76 13.76 12.27
CA GLN A 99 -4.62 12.87 12.55
C GLN A 99 -3.38 13.26 11.70
N MET A 100 -3.57 13.53 10.41
CA MET A 100 -2.51 14.03 9.51
C MET A 100 -1.90 15.35 10.00
N ARG A 101 -2.75 16.30 10.42
CA ARG A 101 -2.31 17.59 11.00
C ARG A 101 -1.49 17.38 12.27
N GLY A 102 -1.93 16.48 13.16
CA GLY A 102 -1.18 16.06 14.36
C GLY A 102 0.19 15.44 14.04
N GLY A 103 0.35 14.88 12.85
CA GLY A 103 1.61 14.37 12.32
C GLY A 103 1.77 12.87 12.59
N VAL A 104 1.77 12.09 11.52
CA VAL A 104 2.10 10.66 11.55
C VAL A 104 3.40 10.48 10.78
N ASP A 105 4.38 9.83 11.39
CA ASP A 105 5.73 9.77 10.83
C ASP A 105 5.84 8.75 9.70
N VAL A 106 6.64 9.08 8.68
CA VAL A 106 7.03 8.15 7.60
C VAL A 106 8.45 7.69 7.86
N LEU A 107 8.64 6.37 7.84
CA LEU A 107 9.89 5.68 8.13
C LEU A 107 10.46 5.08 6.85
N ALA A 108 11.79 5.09 6.70
CA ALA A 108 12.45 4.40 5.61
C ALA A 108 12.28 2.88 5.77
N ALA A 109 11.57 2.26 4.82
CA ALA A 109 11.23 0.84 4.82
C ALA A 109 12.47 -0.06 4.78
N ALA A 110 13.55 0.40 4.15
CA ALA A 110 14.87 -0.25 4.16
C ALA A 110 15.99 0.80 4.11
N ALA A 111 17.20 0.40 4.52
CA ALA A 111 18.40 1.21 4.38
C ALA A 111 18.72 1.49 2.90
N GLY A 112 19.32 2.64 2.61
CA GLY A 112 19.61 3.04 1.23
C GLY A 112 20.17 4.46 1.13
N ARG A 113 19.99 5.10 -0.03
CA ARG A 113 20.38 6.47 -0.29
C ARG A 113 19.23 7.26 -0.92
N VAL A 114 18.96 8.46 -0.43
CA VAL A 114 17.98 9.36 -1.06
C VAL A 114 18.46 9.73 -2.47
N GLN A 115 17.74 9.29 -3.49
CA GLN A 115 18.04 9.61 -4.90
C GLN A 115 17.42 10.96 -5.28
N ARG A 116 16.15 11.19 -4.93
CA ARG A 116 15.39 12.40 -5.27
C ARG A 116 14.41 12.76 -4.16
N ILE A 117 14.12 14.05 -4.01
CA ILE A 117 12.99 14.55 -3.22
C ILE A 117 12.16 15.54 -4.05
N ARG A 118 10.93 15.79 -3.62
CA ARG A 118 10.08 16.92 -4.00
C ARG A 118 9.28 17.33 -2.75
N ASP A 119 9.20 18.62 -2.46
CA ASP A 119 8.44 19.18 -1.33
C ASP A 119 7.73 20.49 -1.76
N GLY A 120 6.98 21.12 -0.86
CA GLY A 120 6.26 22.38 -1.08
C GLY A 120 5.00 22.26 -1.94
N GLN A 121 4.37 21.08 -1.98
CA GLN A 121 3.03 20.87 -2.55
C GLN A 121 2.00 20.80 -1.42
N SER A 122 0.95 21.61 -1.52
CA SER A 122 -0.05 21.71 -0.46
C SER A 122 -0.86 20.43 -0.22
N ASP A 123 -1.13 20.14 1.05
CA ASP A 123 -1.95 19.02 1.54
C ASP A 123 -3.47 19.22 1.38
N ARG A 124 -3.92 20.33 0.77
CA ARG A 124 -5.36 20.50 0.50
C ARG A 124 -5.85 19.55 -0.59
N LEU A 125 -7.11 19.14 -0.52
CA LEU A 125 -7.80 18.48 -1.63
C LEU A 125 -7.71 19.36 -2.91
N LYS A 126 -7.52 18.71 -4.06
CA LYS A 126 -7.38 19.35 -5.36
C LYS A 126 -8.72 19.45 -6.10
N THR A 127 -8.89 20.47 -6.91
CA THR A 127 -9.97 20.51 -7.93
C THR A 127 -9.61 19.61 -9.12
N GLU A 128 -10.59 19.30 -9.97
CA GLU A 128 -10.37 18.52 -11.20
C GLU A 128 -9.35 19.20 -12.13
N GLU A 129 -9.41 20.51 -12.29
CA GLU A 129 -8.44 21.31 -13.06
C GLU A 129 -7.00 21.22 -12.50
N GLU A 130 -6.87 21.20 -11.17
CA GLU A 130 -5.58 21.05 -10.51
C GLU A 130 -5.04 19.63 -10.65
N VAL A 131 -5.90 18.62 -10.65
CA VAL A 131 -5.52 17.22 -10.94
C VAL A 131 -4.97 17.10 -12.36
N GLU A 132 -5.62 17.69 -13.37
CA GLU A 132 -5.11 17.67 -14.75
C GLU A 132 -3.79 18.44 -14.90
N THR A 133 -3.65 19.58 -14.21
CA THR A 133 -2.38 20.30 -14.12
C THR A 133 -1.27 19.43 -13.49
N LEU A 134 -1.57 18.71 -12.40
CA LEU A 134 -0.61 17.83 -11.73
C LEU A 134 -0.17 16.66 -12.63
N LYS A 135 -1.07 16.05 -13.40
CA LYS A 135 -0.74 15.03 -14.41
C LYS A 135 0.19 15.57 -15.49
N LYS A 136 -0.16 16.72 -16.08
CA LYS A 136 0.65 17.39 -17.11
C LYS A 136 2.07 17.69 -16.62
N ASP A 137 2.20 18.15 -15.38
CA ASP A 137 3.47 18.47 -14.74
C ASP A 137 4.24 17.24 -14.20
N LYS A 138 3.67 16.03 -14.27
CA LYS A 138 4.22 14.80 -13.66
C LYS A 138 4.46 14.95 -12.16
N LYS A 139 3.46 15.52 -11.48
CA LYS A 139 3.44 15.89 -10.06
C LYS A 139 2.43 15.09 -9.23
N GLU A 140 1.80 14.07 -9.79
CA GLU A 140 0.76 13.22 -9.21
C GLU A 140 1.10 12.75 -7.79
N CYS A 141 2.33 12.25 -7.61
CA CYS A 141 2.91 11.77 -6.34
C CYS A 141 3.04 12.84 -5.22
N GLY A 142 2.77 14.13 -5.47
CA GLY A 142 2.86 15.19 -4.44
C GLY A 142 4.27 15.38 -3.87
N ASN A 143 4.37 15.74 -2.60
CA ASN A 143 5.66 15.69 -1.90
C ASN A 143 6.08 14.24 -1.78
N GLY A 144 7.35 13.95 -2.06
CA GLY A 144 7.80 12.58 -2.15
C GLY A 144 9.30 12.40 -2.12
N ILE A 145 9.70 11.18 -1.73
CA ILE A 145 11.10 10.75 -1.59
C ILE A 145 11.28 9.49 -2.44
N LEU A 146 12.36 9.45 -3.21
CA LEU A 146 12.84 8.24 -3.89
C LEU A 146 14.11 7.78 -3.20
N ILE A 147 14.12 6.55 -2.67
CA ILE A 147 15.28 5.92 -2.04
C ILE A 147 15.80 4.81 -2.97
N ASP A 148 17.09 4.85 -3.24
CA ASP A 148 17.86 3.82 -3.94
C ASP A 148 18.47 2.85 -2.92
N HIS A 149 18.20 1.56 -3.09
CA HIS A 149 18.66 0.48 -2.22
C HIS A 149 19.86 -0.28 -2.81
N GLY A 150 20.31 0.07 -4.01
CA GLY A 150 21.27 -0.69 -4.80
C GLY A 150 20.60 -1.73 -5.72
N ASN A 151 21.39 -2.33 -6.60
CA ASN A 151 20.98 -3.43 -7.50
C ASN A 151 19.68 -3.16 -8.29
N GLY A 152 19.47 -1.91 -8.69
CA GLY A 152 18.28 -1.45 -9.42
C GLY A 152 17.02 -1.25 -8.57
N LEU A 153 17.01 -1.68 -7.29
CA LEU A 153 15.86 -1.62 -6.39
C LEU A 153 15.68 -0.22 -5.78
N LYS A 154 14.45 0.28 -5.80
CA LYS A 154 14.06 1.59 -5.27
C LYS A 154 12.72 1.51 -4.55
N SER A 155 12.57 2.30 -3.49
CA SER A 155 11.25 2.61 -2.91
C SER A 155 10.89 4.08 -3.12
N ILE A 156 9.62 4.35 -3.40
CA ILE A 156 9.06 5.69 -3.51
C ILE A 156 7.98 5.90 -2.44
N TYR A 157 8.05 7.06 -1.80
CA TYR A 157 7.14 7.51 -0.75
C TYR A 157 6.47 8.76 -1.30
N CYS A 158 5.16 8.73 -1.52
CA CYS A 158 4.37 9.80 -2.13
C CYS A 158 3.30 10.33 -1.18
N HIS A 159 2.71 11.48 -1.54
CA HIS A 159 1.68 12.20 -0.79
C HIS A 159 2.13 12.64 0.61
N LEU A 160 3.43 12.91 0.77
CA LEU A 160 4.02 13.36 2.04
C LEU A 160 3.48 14.75 2.41
N LYS A 161 3.47 15.04 3.71
CA LYS A 161 2.98 16.31 4.26
C LYS A 161 3.86 17.48 3.81
N GLU A 162 3.23 18.62 3.52
CA GLU A 162 3.88 19.87 3.12
C GLU A 162 4.96 20.27 4.14
N ASP A 163 6.17 20.55 3.64
CA ASP A 163 7.37 20.94 4.41
C ASP A 163 7.82 19.92 5.48
N SER A 164 7.42 18.65 5.34
CA SER A 164 7.74 17.60 6.32
C SER A 164 9.01 16.79 6.02
N ILE A 165 9.62 16.94 4.84
CA ILE A 165 10.77 16.11 4.43
C ILE A 165 12.05 16.56 5.15
N ILE A 166 12.56 15.71 6.05
CA ILE A 166 13.75 15.99 6.87
C ILE A 166 15.05 15.41 6.30
N VAL A 167 15.02 14.89 5.07
CA VAL A 167 16.17 14.25 4.41
C VAL A 167 16.56 14.95 3.11
N LYS A 168 17.83 14.85 2.73
CA LYS A 168 18.40 15.54 1.55
C LYS A 168 18.87 14.56 0.48
N PRO A 169 18.87 14.93 -0.81
CA PRO A 169 19.46 14.11 -1.87
C PRO A 169 20.90 13.68 -1.54
N LYS A 170 21.25 12.46 -1.96
CA LYS A 170 22.52 11.76 -1.67
C LYS A 170 22.72 11.32 -0.21
N GLN A 171 21.85 11.69 0.75
CA GLN A 171 21.94 11.24 2.14
C GLN A 171 21.81 9.71 2.26
N LYS A 172 22.66 9.07 3.06
CA LYS A 172 22.49 7.67 3.47
C LYS A 172 21.42 7.56 4.55
N ILE A 173 20.54 6.58 4.44
CA ILE A 173 19.39 6.35 5.30
C ILE A 173 19.47 4.94 5.91
N ARG A 174 19.07 4.79 7.16
CA ARG A 174 18.94 3.49 7.85
C ARG A 174 17.48 3.02 7.84
N THR A 175 17.25 1.71 7.84
CA THR A 175 15.91 1.12 8.06
C THR A 175 15.30 1.69 9.35
N GLY A 176 14.02 2.06 9.31
CA GLY A 176 13.30 2.64 10.46
C GLY A 176 13.64 4.10 10.78
N GLN A 177 14.56 4.74 10.04
CA GLN A 177 14.82 6.17 10.21
C GLN A 177 13.60 6.98 9.73
N LYS A 178 13.14 7.95 10.54
CA LYS A 178 12.18 8.97 10.12
C LYS A 178 12.71 9.75 8.91
N ILE A 179 11.87 9.94 7.89
CA ILE A 179 12.23 10.68 6.67
C ILE A 179 11.24 11.81 6.33
N ALA A 180 9.97 11.69 6.72
CA ALA A 180 8.92 12.68 6.49
C ALA A 180 7.71 12.46 7.43
N GLN A 181 6.58 13.10 7.14
CA GLN A 181 5.27 12.76 7.70
C GLN A 181 4.25 12.45 6.60
N VAL A 182 3.22 11.68 6.93
CA VAL A 182 2.09 11.36 6.05
C VAL A 182 1.26 12.63 5.80
N GLY A 183 0.93 12.89 4.53
CA GLY A 183 0.19 14.07 4.08
C GLY A 183 -0.98 13.74 3.17
N GLN A 184 -1.36 14.72 2.36
CA GLN A 184 -2.39 14.65 1.32
C GLN A 184 -1.99 15.54 0.11
N SER A 185 -0.69 15.59 -0.19
CA SER A 185 -0.17 16.39 -1.31
C SER A 185 -0.29 15.65 -2.65
N GLY A 186 -0.22 16.38 -3.78
CA GLY A 186 -0.43 15.80 -5.11
C GLY A 186 -1.89 15.43 -5.37
N MET A 187 -2.14 14.27 -6.00
CA MET A 187 -3.47 13.77 -6.36
C MET A 187 -4.20 13.00 -5.24
N ALA A 188 -3.79 13.14 -3.97
CA ALA A 188 -4.39 12.42 -2.85
C ALA A 188 -5.79 12.95 -2.46
N GLU A 189 -6.82 12.10 -2.57
CA GLU A 189 -8.19 12.43 -2.13
C GLU A 189 -8.39 12.36 -0.60
N PHE A 190 -7.46 11.73 0.11
CA PHE A 190 -7.47 11.57 1.56
C PHE A 190 -6.04 11.40 2.10
N PRO A 191 -5.79 11.60 3.41
CA PRO A 191 -4.46 11.46 3.97
C PRO A 191 -3.97 10.01 3.94
N HIS A 192 -2.86 9.76 3.24
CA HIS A 192 -2.23 8.43 3.15
C HIS A 192 -0.76 8.54 2.74
N LEU A 193 0.02 7.51 3.04
CA LEU A 193 1.29 7.27 2.37
C LEU A 193 1.04 6.32 1.20
N HIS A 194 1.37 6.74 -0.01
CA HIS A 194 1.54 5.80 -1.13
C HIS A 194 2.99 5.30 -1.15
N PHE A 195 3.17 3.99 -1.00
CA PHE A 195 4.46 3.32 -1.00
C PHE A 195 4.60 2.42 -2.23
N GLY A 196 5.45 2.81 -3.18
CA GLY A 196 5.75 2.03 -4.38
C GLY A 196 7.13 1.39 -4.33
N VAL A 197 7.29 0.23 -4.96
CA VAL A 197 8.58 -0.45 -5.13
C VAL A 197 8.87 -0.61 -6.62
N MET A 198 10.12 -0.35 -7.02
CA MET A 198 10.55 -0.47 -8.40
C MET A 198 11.87 -1.22 -8.49
N TRP A 199 12.04 -2.03 -9.52
CA TRP A 199 13.31 -2.71 -9.85
C TRP A 199 13.55 -2.61 -11.36
N GLU A 200 14.74 -2.14 -11.74
CA GLU A 200 15.15 -1.86 -13.12
C GLU A 200 14.18 -0.96 -13.94
N GLY A 201 13.27 -0.25 -13.26
CA GLY A 201 12.25 0.62 -13.85
C GLY A 201 10.85 -0.01 -13.94
N GLY A 202 10.71 -1.32 -13.73
CA GLY A 202 9.42 -1.99 -13.55
C GLY A 202 8.87 -1.80 -12.14
N VAL A 203 7.55 -1.86 -11.97
CA VAL A 203 6.88 -1.84 -10.67
C VAL A 203 6.89 -3.26 -10.09
N ILE A 204 7.30 -3.39 -8.83
CA ILE A 204 7.15 -4.62 -8.05
C ILE A 204 6.01 -4.44 -7.05
N ASP A 205 5.17 -5.47 -6.92
CA ASP A 205 4.31 -5.60 -5.75
C ASP A 205 5.10 -6.20 -4.57
N PRO A 206 5.31 -5.46 -3.46
CA PRO A 206 6.05 -5.98 -2.30
C PRO A 206 5.34 -7.13 -1.58
N TYR A 207 4.04 -7.34 -1.78
CA TYR A 207 3.29 -8.48 -1.24
C TYR A 207 3.56 -9.79 -1.98
N THR A 208 3.88 -9.74 -3.27
CA THR A 208 4.18 -10.92 -4.11
C THR A 208 5.67 -11.14 -4.32
N GLY A 209 6.48 -10.07 -4.33
CA GLY A 209 7.87 -10.10 -4.77
C GLY A 209 8.03 -10.20 -6.29
N MET A 210 7.00 -9.82 -7.04
CA MET A 210 6.89 -10.03 -8.49
C MET A 210 6.59 -8.72 -9.21
N LEU A 211 6.92 -8.66 -10.51
CA LEU A 211 6.55 -7.53 -11.34
C LEU A 211 5.03 -7.47 -11.47
N ASN A 212 4.48 -6.26 -11.52
CA ASN A 212 3.03 -6.01 -11.58
C ASN A 212 2.37 -6.42 -12.92
N THR A 213 3.09 -7.10 -13.80
CA THR A 213 2.62 -7.65 -15.07
C THR A 213 2.55 -9.18 -15.06
N GLN A 214 2.81 -9.82 -13.92
CA GLN A 214 2.84 -11.29 -13.81
C GLN A 214 1.50 -11.91 -13.40
N GLY A 215 0.47 -11.10 -13.14
CA GLY A 215 -0.88 -11.55 -12.80
C GLY A 215 -1.12 -11.72 -11.29
N CYS A 216 -2.39 -11.62 -10.91
CA CYS A 216 -2.83 -11.76 -9.52
C CYS A 216 -2.68 -13.19 -8.97
N GLY A 217 -2.66 -13.33 -7.64
CA GLY A 217 -2.57 -14.62 -6.95
C GLY A 217 -1.18 -15.30 -7.01
N GLN A 218 -0.26 -14.80 -7.83
CA GLN A 218 1.11 -15.31 -7.89
C GLN A 218 1.96 -14.76 -6.74
N MET A 219 2.86 -15.59 -6.22
CA MET A 219 3.73 -15.28 -5.09
C MET A 219 5.11 -15.88 -5.38
N LYS A 220 6.18 -15.07 -5.31
CA LYS A 220 7.57 -15.55 -5.37
C LYS A 220 8.20 -15.47 -3.99
N ASP A 221 8.68 -14.29 -3.60
CA ASP A 221 9.30 -14.05 -2.31
C ASP A 221 8.94 -12.64 -1.83
N ARG A 222 8.05 -12.58 -0.83
CA ARG A 222 7.47 -11.31 -0.35
C ARG A 222 8.58 -10.37 0.10
N MET A 223 8.51 -9.10 -0.29
CA MET A 223 9.54 -8.13 0.03
C MET A 223 9.43 -7.58 1.45
N TRP A 224 8.40 -7.93 2.22
CA TRP A 224 8.22 -7.46 3.58
C TRP A 224 8.93 -8.33 4.63
N HIS A 225 9.35 -7.74 5.74
CA HIS A 225 9.84 -8.47 6.92
C HIS A 225 8.72 -9.32 7.55
N VAL A 226 9.07 -10.54 7.99
CA VAL A 226 8.14 -11.49 8.61
C VAL A 226 7.32 -10.84 9.73
N GLY A 227 6.00 -10.99 9.67
CA GLY A 227 5.05 -10.43 10.65
C GLY A 227 4.38 -9.12 10.21
N LEU A 228 4.86 -8.47 9.14
CA LEU A 228 4.28 -7.22 8.62
C LEU A 228 4.24 -7.22 7.09
N PRO A 229 3.41 -6.37 6.48
CA PRO A 229 1.97 -6.28 6.74
C PRO A 229 1.28 -7.56 6.23
N MET A 230 0.75 -8.40 7.13
CA MET A 230 0.34 -9.77 6.76
C MET A 230 -1.15 -9.98 6.52
N GLU A 231 -2.02 -9.21 7.17
CA GLU A 231 -3.47 -9.39 7.02
C GLU A 231 -4.03 -8.44 5.95
N TYR A 232 -4.45 -9.04 4.84
CA TYR A 232 -5.35 -8.40 3.88
C TYR A 232 -6.69 -8.20 4.60
N GLU A 233 -6.94 -6.97 5.03
CA GLU A 233 -8.22 -6.57 5.60
C GLU A 233 -9.19 -6.25 4.45
N PRO A 234 -10.29 -7.01 4.27
CA PRO A 234 -11.19 -6.82 3.13
C PRO A 234 -12.07 -5.58 3.29
N VAL A 235 -12.33 -5.11 4.53
CA VAL A 235 -13.05 -3.87 4.84
C VAL A 235 -12.41 -3.22 6.06
N ALA A 236 -11.98 -1.96 5.93
CA ALA A 236 -11.45 -1.18 7.04
C ALA A 236 -12.51 -0.21 7.59
N ILE A 237 -12.68 -0.16 8.92
CA ILE A 237 -13.50 0.85 9.62
C ILE A 237 -12.55 1.96 10.08
N PHE A 238 -12.34 2.98 9.25
CA PHE A 238 -11.24 3.94 9.44
C PHE A 238 -11.56 5.11 10.38
N ASN A 239 -12.84 5.37 10.64
CA ASN A 239 -13.26 6.45 11.54
C ASN A 239 -14.72 6.25 11.97
N GLY A 240 -15.11 6.90 13.04
CA GLY A 240 -16.48 6.96 13.53
C GLY A 240 -16.61 7.84 14.75
N GLY A 241 -17.84 8.15 15.14
CA GLY A 241 -18.10 8.98 16.31
C GLY A 241 -19.51 9.56 16.32
N PHE A 242 -19.71 10.57 17.16
CA PHE A 242 -21.04 11.11 17.43
C PHE A 242 -21.23 12.56 16.98
N ARG A 243 -22.48 12.94 16.73
CA ARG A 243 -22.92 14.30 16.40
C ARG A 243 -24.27 14.63 17.05
N SER A 244 -24.48 15.90 17.35
CA SER A 244 -25.76 16.46 17.84
C SER A 244 -26.77 16.80 16.72
N LYS A 245 -26.40 16.54 15.47
CA LYS A 245 -27.14 16.78 14.22
C LYS A 245 -26.74 15.71 13.19
N SER A 246 -27.39 15.67 12.03
CA SER A 246 -26.93 14.84 10.90
C SER A 246 -25.47 15.18 10.54
N PRO A 247 -24.60 14.20 10.25
CA PRO A 247 -23.20 14.47 9.93
C PRO A 247 -23.07 15.20 8.58
N ASP A 248 -22.18 16.19 8.52
CA ASP A 248 -21.69 16.73 7.24
C ASP A 248 -20.42 15.93 6.87
N PHE A 249 -20.57 14.97 5.96
CA PHE A 249 -19.45 14.12 5.55
C PHE A 249 -18.37 14.88 4.77
N GLU A 250 -18.68 16.02 4.15
CA GLU A 250 -17.68 16.86 3.50
C GLU A 250 -16.89 17.67 4.54
N ALA A 251 -17.53 18.12 5.62
CA ALA A 251 -16.82 18.70 6.77
C ALA A 251 -15.92 17.66 7.45
N ILE A 252 -16.41 16.43 7.66
CA ILE A 252 -15.61 15.31 8.21
C ILE A 252 -14.40 15.01 7.31
N LYS A 253 -14.58 14.92 5.99
CA LYS A 253 -13.47 14.75 5.02
C LYS A 253 -12.44 15.89 5.12
N ARG A 254 -12.87 17.14 5.34
CA ARG A 254 -11.98 18.31 5.55
C ARG A 254 -11.34 18.36 6.95
N GLY A 255 -11.67 17.43 7.83
CA GLY A 255 -11.11 17.29 9.18
C GLY A 255 -11.94 17.87 10.31
N GLU A 256 -13.28 17.89 10.21
CA GLU A 256 -14.15 18.15 11.37
C GLU A 256 -13.98 17.04 12.42
N GLU A 257 -13.44 17.40 13.59
CA GLU A 257 -13.19 16.47 14.68
C GLU A 257 -14.47 15.97 15.37
N ASN A 258 -14.38 14.82 16.04
CA ASN A 258 -15.45 14.35 16.91
C ASN A 258 -15.53 15.21 18.20
N PRO A 259 -16.73 15.58 18.66
CA PRO A 259 -16.88 16.24 19.95
C PRO A 259 -16.49 15.27 21.08
N LYS A 260 -15.67 15.75 22.03
CA LYS A 260 -15.21 14.93 23.18
C LYS A 260 -16.36 14.51 24.12
N ALA A 261 -17.45 15.28 24.12
CA ALA A 261 -18.70 14.97 24.81
C ALA A 261 -19.86 15.66 24.08
N LEU A 262 -21.08 15.14 24.25
CA LEU A 262 -22.31 15.77 23.76
C LEU A 262 -23.19 16.23 24.94
N SER A 263 -24.01 17.26 24.69
CA SER A 263 -24.89 17.81 25.71
C SER A 263 -26.16 16.99 25.86
N LEU A 264 -26.68 16.85 27.08
CA LEU A 264 -28.07 16.40 27.35
C LEU A 264 -29.12 17.14 26.52
N GLY A 265 -28.89 18.43 26.21
CA GLY A 265 -29.76 19.26 25.38
C GLY A 265 -29.59 19.11 23.85
N SER A 266 -28.87 18.09 23.37
CA SER A 266 -28.62 17.89 21.93
C SER A 266 -29.93 17.64 21.17
N ALA A 267 -30.19 18.39 20.09
CA ALA A 267 -31.43 18.28 19.31
C ALA A 267 -31.59 16.91 18.61
N ALA A 268 -30.48 16.28 18.23
CA ALA A 268 -30.41 14.89 17.78
C ALA A 268 -29.22 14.19 18.44
N PHE A 269 -29.21 12.86 18.39
CA PHE A 269 -28.08 12.04 18.80
C PHE A 269 -27.83 11.02 17.71
N VAL A 270 -26.67 11.16 17.06
CA VAL A 270 -26.32 10.46 15.82
C VAL A 270 -24.93 9.85 15.95
N PHE A 271 -24.81 8.56 15.66
CA PHE A 271 -23.56 7.83 15.49
C PHE A 271 -23.28 7.65 13.99
N TRP A 272 -22.05 7.92 13.57
CA TRP A 272 -21.60 7.76 12.19
C TRP A 272 -20.29 6.97 12.13
N VAL A 273 -20.04 6.35 10.98
CA VAL A 273 -18.81 5.59 10.67
C VAL A 273 -18.39 5.79 9.22
N GLY A 274 -17.09 5.68 8.97
CA GLY A 274 -16.48 5.64 7.64
C GLY A 274 -15.82 4.27 7.39
N PHE A 275 -16.02 3.75 6.18
CA PHE A 275 -15.43 2.49 5.72
C PHE A 275 -14.60 2.68 4.45
N TYR A 276 -13.57 1.83 4.28
CA TYR A 276 -12.95 1.55 2.97
C TYR A 276 -13.33 0.14 2.47
N ASN A 277 -13.42 -0.01 1.15
CA ASN A 277 -13.70 -1.24 0.40
C ASN A 277 -14.95 -2.01 0.83
N VAL A 278 -16.10 -1.33 0.96
CA VAL A 278 -17.38 -2.02 1.15
C VAL A 278 -17.90 -2.53 -0.19
N GLU A 279 -18.51 -3.71 -0.20
CA GLU A 279 -18.99 -4.39 -1.41
C GLU A 279 -20.51 -4.48 -1.47
N GLN A 280 -21.06 -4.60 -2.67
CA GLN A 280 -22.47 -4.91 -2.88
C GLN A 280 -22.83 -6.23 -2.19
N GLY A 281 -23.90 -6.21 -1.39
CA GLY A 281 -24.35 -7.36 -0.61
C GLY A 281 -23.82 -7.41 0.82
N ASP A 282 -22.83 -6.58 1.18
CA ASP A 282 -22.42 -6.42 2.59
C ASP A 282 -23.59 -5.96 3.45
N LYS A 283 -23.64 -6.43 4.71
CA LYS A 283 -24.66 -6.06 5.69
C LYS A 283 -24.01 -5.19 6.75
N VAL A 284 -24.35 -3.92 6.79
CA VAL A 284 -23.89 -2.98 7.81
C VAL A 284 -24.94 -2.87 8.92
N VAL A 285 -24.53 -3.11 10.16
CA VAL A 285 -25.34 -2.96 11.37
C VAL A 285 -24.73 -1.84 12.21
N LEU A 286 -25.48 -0.76 12.41
CA LEU A 286 -25.10 0.36 13.27
C LEU A 286 -26.02 0.41 14.48
N LYS A 287 -25.44 0.45 15.68
CA LYS A 287 -26.17 0.59 16.95
C LYS A 287 -25.65 1.79 17.74
N ILE A 288 -26.55 2.34 18.55
CA ILE A 288 -26.20 3.18 19.69
C ILE A 288 -26.68 2.43 20.92
N ILE A 289 -25.78 2.17 21.86
CA ILE A 289 -26.03 1.55 23.16
C ILE A 289 -26.00 2.67 24.21
N ASP A 290 -27.00 2.70 25.09
CA ASP A 290 -27.12 3.69 26.16
C ASP A 290 -26.33 3.31 27.44
N PRO A 291 -26.23 4.20 28.44
CA PRO A 291 -25.46 3.93 29.66
C PRO A 291 -25.90 2.72 30.48
N ASP A 292 -27.13 2.23 30.30
CA ASP A 292 -27.66 1.05 30.98
C ASP A 292 -27.49 -0.24 30.13
N GLY A 293 -26.81 -0.14 28.99
CA GLY A 293 -26.62 -1.24 28.04
C GLY A 293 -27.79 -1.47 27.07
N ALA A 294 -28.82 -0.63 27.10
CA ALA A 294 -29.97 -0.79 26.22
C ALA A 294 -29.69 -0.27 24.81
N ILE A 295 -30.27 -0.91 23.78
CA ILE A 295 -30.17 -0.42 22.40
C ILE A 295 -31.01 0.85 22.27
N PHE A 296 -30.35 2.00 22.24
CA PHE A 296 -30.97 3.30 22.01
C PHE A 296 -31.51 3.37 20.58
N VAL A 297 -30.69 3.04 19.58
CA VAL A 297 -31.03 3.02 18.15
C VAL A 297 -30.32 1.84 17.49
N GLU A 298 -30.97 1.17 16.53
CA GLU A 298 -30.34 0.22 15.61
C GLU A 298 -30.77 0.52 14.16
N ARG A 299 -29.84 0.42 13.20
CA ARG A 299 -30.09 0.42 11.75
C ARG A 299 -29.36 -0.77 11.14
N ARG A 300 -30.02 -1.46 10.21
CA ARG A 300 -29.43 -2.50 9.37
C ARG A 300 -29.60 -2.10 7.91
N GLU A 301 -28.58 -2.30 7.10
CA GLU A 301 -28.60 -2.00 5.68
C GLU A 301 -27.82 -3.05 4.89
N VAL A 302 -28.42 -3.52 3.79
CA VAL A 302 -27.73 -4.33 2.79
C VAL A 302 -27.25 -3.40 1.69
N LEU A 303 -25.94 -3.40 1.41
CA LEU A 303 -25.33 -2.42 0.53
C LEU A 303 -25.67 -2.72 -0.93
N LYS A 304 -26.18 -1.71 -1.65
CA LYS A 304 -26.64 -1.86 -3.04
C LYS A 304 -25.54 -1.68 -4.09
N LYS A 305 -24.36 -1.19 -3.70
CA LYS A 305 -23.23 -0.90 -4.58
C LYS A 305 -21.92 -1.02 -3.80
N SER A 306 -20.87 -1.53 -4.44
CA SER A 306 -19.51 -1.44 -3.92
C SER A 306 -19.00 0.00 -3.93
N ARG A 307 -18.15 0.33 -2.95
CA ARG A 307 -17.54 1.66 -2.75
C ARG A 307 -16.16 1.52 -2.12
N ALA A 308 -15.15 2.05 -2.82
CA ALA A 308 -13.79 2.17 -2.29
C ALA A 308 -13.74 2.95 -0.96
N ARG A 309 -14.57 3.99 -0.80
CA ARG A 309 -14.75 4.74 0.45
C ARG A 309 -16.20 5.16 0.61
N GLN A 310 -16.78 4.98 1.80
CA GLN A 310 -18.19 5.29 2.05
C GLN A 310 -18.46 5.61 3.53
N TYR A 311 -19.50 6.39 3.80
CA TYR A 311 -19.93 6.73 5.16
C TYR A 311 -21.38 6.30 5.41
N TYR A 312 -21.68 5.93 6.66
CA TYR A 312 -23.03 5.59 7.12
C TYR A 312 -23.30 6.21 8.49
N PHE A 313 -24.57 6.40 8.83
CA PHE A 313 -24.98 6.88 10.15
C PHE A 313 -26.32 6.31 10.61
N THR A 314 -26.51 6.32 11.92
CA THR A 314 -27.78 5.99 12.58
C THR A 314 -28.01 6.93 13.76
N GLY A 315 -29.27 7.20 14.09
CA GLY A 315 -29.59 8.13 15.17
C GLY A 315 -31.05 8.54 15.18
N ARG A 316 -31.41 9.46 16.07
CA ARG A 316 -32.75 10.08 16.13
C ARG A 316 -32.70 11.50 16.65
N LYS A 317 -33.75 12.27 16.34
CA LYS A 317 -34.05 13.51 17.08
C LYS A 317 -34.39 13.16 18.53
N ILE A 318 -33.95 13.99 19.46
CA ILE A 318 -34.11 13.76 20.90
C ILE A 318 -35.53 14.17 21.32
N GLY A 319 -35.89 15.45 21.23
CA GLY A 319 -37.28 15.89 21.36
C GLY A 319 -37.93 15.47 22.68
N ARG A 320 -38.83 14.46 22.66
CA ARG A 320 -39.45 13.89 23.87
C ARG A 320 -38.63 12.76 24.53
N VAL A 321 -37.69 12.15 23.80
CA VAL A 321 -36.76 11.17 24.36
C VAL A 321 -35.66 11.96 25.07
N GLN A 322 -35.49 11.77 26.37
CA GLN A 322 -34.37 12.40 27.08
C GLN A 322 -33.10 11.55 26.91
N LEU A 323 -31.96 12.22 26.70
CA LEU A 323 -30.66 11.57 26.87
C LEU A 323 -30.37 11.41 28.36
N LYS A 324 -29.71 10.32 28.72
CA LYS A 324 -29.17 10.09 30.06
C LYS A 324 -27.76 10.69 30.13
N ALA A 325 -27.32 11.13 31.31
CA ALA A 325 -25.90 11.41 31.51
C ALA A 325 -25.15 10.07 31.58
N GLY A 326 -23.96 9.99 30.99
CA GLY A 326 -23.14 8.77 31.02
C GLY A 326 -22.42 8.45 29.72
N ARG A 327 -21.88 7.23 29.65
CA ARG A 327 -21.16 6.70 28.49
C ARG A 327 -22.15 6.02 27.54
N TYR A 328 -22.25 6.53 26.32
CA TYR A 328 -22.89 5.84 25.19
C TYR A 328 -21.82 5.13 24.35
N VAL A 329 -22.21 4.06 23.68
CA VAL A 329 -21.32 3.33 22.75
C VAL A 329 -21.98 3.24 21.38
N GLY A 330 -21.29 3.76 20.37
CA GLY A 330 -21.62 3.58 18.96
C GLY A 330 -20.96 2.30 18.49
N HIS A 331 -21.76 1.30 18.15
CA HIS A 331 -21.28 -0.03 17.79
C HIS A 331 -21.58 -0.30 16.32
N VAL A 332 -20.55 -0.64 15.55
CA VAL A 332 -20.64 -0.97 14.13
C VAL A 332 -20.21 -2.40 13.90
N LYS A 333 -20.98 -3.13 13.09
CA LYS A 333 -20.59 -4.41 12.52
C LYS A 333 -20.81 -4.42 11.01
N ILE A 334 -19.91 -5.04 10.27
CA ILE A 334 -20.11 -5.38 8.86
C ILE A 334 -19.93 -6.88 8.62
N GLU A 335 -20.87 -7.46 7.89
CA GLU A 335 -20.94 -8.89 7.55
C GLU A 335 -20.93 -9.07 6.02
N ARG A 336 -20.20 -10.05 5.51
CA ARG A 336 -20.18 -10.42 4.08
C ARG A 336 -20.53 -11.90 3.95
N ALA A 337 -21.40 -12.21 3.00
CA ALA A 337 -22.11 -13.48 2.93
C ALA A 337 -22.76 -13.85 4.29
N ASN A 338 -22.17 -14.82 5.01
CA ASN A 338 -22.65 -15.38 6.26
C ASN A 338 -21.70 -15.15 7.46
N GLY A 339 -20.61 -14.39 7.29
CA GLY A 339 -19.61 -14.15 8.32
C GLY A 339 -19.49 -12.68 8.73
N VAL A 340 -19.10 -12.43 9.98
CA VAL A 340 -18.67 -11.10 10.43
C VAL A 340 -17.28 -10.82 9.87
N ILE A 341 -17.11 -9.70 9.18
CA ILE A 341 -15.79 -9.25 8.70
C ILE A 341 -15.09 -8.46 9.82
N ARG A 342 -15.79 -7.46 10.36
CA ARG A 342 -15.26 -6.49 11.30
C ARG A 342 -16.38 -5.96 12.19
N GLU A 343 -16.04 -5.75 13.45
CA GLU A 343 -16.90 -5.15 14.47
C GLU A 343 -16.05 -4.18 15.29
N GLN A 344 -16.58 -3.01 15.63
CA GLN A 344 -15.85 -1.96 16.34
C GLN A 344 -16.78 -1.06 17.15
N GLU A 345 -16.26 -0.56 18.27
CA GLU A 345 -16.95 0.34 19.18
C GLU A 345 -16.31 1.74 19.21
N PHE A 346 -17.16 2.75 19.33
CA PHE A 346 -16.80 4.16 19.43
C PHE A 346 -17.53 4.75 20.64
N PRO A 347 -16.86 5.10 21.75
CA PRO A 347 -17.53 5.66 22.91
C PRO A 347 -17.75 7.18 22.80
N VAL A 348 -18.78 7.70 23.47
CA VAL A 348 -18.94 9.13 23.75
C VAL A 348 -19.52 9.35 25.14
N SER A 349 -19.12 10.43 25.80
CA SER A 349 -19.75 10.88 27.04
C SER A 349 -20.88 11.88 26.74
N VAL A 350 -22.03 11.70 27.37
CA VAL A 350 -23.12 12.69 27.41
C VAL A 350 -23.19 13.30 28.80
N ARG A 351 -23.23 14.64 28.89
CA ARG A 351 -23.26 15.42 30.13
C ARG A 351 -23.92 16.79 29.97
#